data_AF-S4Y2W5-F1
#
_entry.id   AF-S4Y2W5-F1
#
_cell.length_a   1.000
_cell.length_b   1.000
_cell.length_c   1.000
_cell.angle_alpha   90.00
_cell.angle_beta   90.00
_cell.angle_gamma   90.00
#
_symmetry.space_group_name_H-M   'P 1'
#
loop_
_entity.id
_entity.type
_entity.pdbx_description
1 polymer ?
#
loop_
_entity_poly.entity_id
_entity_poly.type
_entity_poly.pdbx_seq_one_letter_code
_entity_poly.pdbx_strand_id
1 'polypeptide(L)'
;MRKGTVTEKLSLTTCVLIAACVAACASDHQVSPWGAARRPHLAAYVAPPDLDGHLRAIDVEAAELGLKLEVELRGALPRRGGEVVLRGYGGTDAIGRRTSAVRVATPRGVVMAAGPLDSGRADRSQATQLIPSLLPGAEPDATEQLGAFRSGTDLNGDGAPDVVLRNEAGALEIWAVQPFGTARYAVELAAPPRFALDVDHDGTLELAGRIPVAEGDPIAPELLDVAGFEGGRYTHRGGAARAFHAARAGGPGAGGQGKPKEPEKDDAARLRGALERAWHALLAGRPAAEALAALDREPVPPALREAFAAHRARVAGAAPASPGGAPALEEPRGPSRAGAPTRPQGASETPDRR
;
A
#
# COMPACT_ATOMS: atom_id res chain seq x y z
N MET A 1 19.48 -19.02 43.70
CA MET A 1 19.43 -19.10 42.23
C MET A 1 19.06 -20.51 41.82
N ARG A 2 17.79 -20.78 41.51
CA ARG A 2 17.45 -22.00 40.77
C ARG A 2 17.99 -21.80 39.36
N LYS A 3 18.92 -22.67 38.94
CA LYS A 3 19.31 -22.79 37.54
C LYS A 3 18.09 -23.35 36.82
N GLY A 4 17.19 -22.47 36.36
CA GLY A 4 16.20 -22.84 35.37
C GLY A 4 16.97 -23.44 34.21
N THR A 5 16.70 -24.70 33.92
CA THR A 5 17.37 -25.44 32.86
C THR A 5 17.13 -24.73 31.54
N VAL A 6 18.11 -24.76 30.64
CA VAL A 6 18.12 -24.08 29.33
C VAL A 6 16.82 -24.34 28.53
N THR A 7 16.15 -25.46 28.79
CA THR A 7 14.84 -25.85 28.25
C THR A 7 13.67 -24.91 28.62
N GLU A 8 13.62 -24.34 29.83
CA GLU A 8 12.50 -23.47 30.23
C GLU A 8 12.56 -22.08 29.58
N LYS A 9 13.78 -21.57 29.32
CA LYS A 9 13.97 -20.29 28.63
C LYS A 9 13.66 -20.38 27.14
N LEU A 10 13.95 -21.54 26.52
CA LEU A 10 13.57 -21.80 25.12
C LEU A 10 12.05 -21.84 24.94
N SER A 11 11.30 -22.47 25.85
CA SER A 11 9.84 -22.52 25.74
C SER A 11 9.17 -21.14 25.82
N LEU A 12 9.65 -20.23 26.67
CA LEU A 12 9.05 -18.91 26.80
C LEU A 12 9.35 -18.00 25.59
N THR A 13 10.56 -18.08 25.03
CA THR A 13 10.94 -17.29 23.83
C THR A 13 10.24 -17.81 22.57
N THR A 14 10.02 -19.13 22.45
CA THR A 14 9.27 -19.70 21.33
C THR A 14 7.78 -19.35 21.39
N CYS A 15 7.16 -19.27 22.57
CA CYS A 15 5.75 -18.84 22.68
C CYS A 15 5.51 -17.38 22.30
N VAL A 16 6.44 -16.46 22.60
CA VAL A 16 6.32 -15.03 22.25
C VAL A 16 6.55 -14.80 20.75
N LEU A 17 7.46 -15.55 20.12
CA LEU A 17 7.66 -15.49 18.66
C LEU A 17 6.47 -16.06 17.87
N ILE A 18 5.84 -17.14 18.35
CA ILE A 18 4.63 -17.69 17.71
C ILE A 18 3.46 -16.71 17.84
N ALA A 19 3.27 -16.06 18.99
CA ALA A 19 2.18 -15.10 19.21
C ALA A 19 2.31 -13.83 18.33
N ALA A 20 3.53 -13.36 18.07
CA ALA A 20 3.77 -12.22 17.17
C ALA A 20 3.52 -12.55 15.68
N CYS A 21 3.75 -13.80 15.26
CA CYS A 21 3.45 -14.22 13.89
C CYS A 21 1.94 -14.35 13.62
N VAL A 22 1.10 -14.67 14.63
CA VAL A 22 -0.35 -14.81 14.40
C VAL A 22 -1.07 -13.47 14.23
N ALA A 23 -0.55 -12.39 14.82
CA ALA A 23 -1.18 -11.07 14.75
C ALA A 23 -0.96 -10.33 13.41
N ALA A 24 0.05 -10.72 12.63
CA ALA A 24 0.33 -10.13 11.31
C ALA A 24 -0.29 -10.91 10.13
N CYS A 25 -0.98 -12.01 10.38
CA CYS A 25 -1.63 -12.84 9.36
C CYS A 25 -3.16 -12.78 9.39
N ALA A 26 -3.75 -11.69 9.91
CA ALA A 26 -5.16 -11.39 9.69
C ALA A 26 -5.33 -10.78 8.29
N SER A 27 -5.04 -11.57 7.25
CA SER A 27 -5.46 -11.24 5.90
C SER A 27 -6.97 -11.47 5.86
N ASP A 28 -7.76 -10.42 6.06
CA ASP A 28 -9.23 -10.42 6.03
C ASP A 28 -9.76 -10.57 4.58
N HIS A 29 -9.11 -11.44 3.80
CA HIS A 29 -9.58 -11.87 2.49
C HIS A 29 -10.64 -12.93 2.72
N GLN A 30 -11.89 -12.49 2.85
CA GLN A 30 -13.06 -13.35 3.06
C GLN A 30 -13.36 -14.28 1.88
N VAL A 31 -12.61 -14.17 0.78
CA VAL A 31 -12.73 -15.06 -0.37
C VAL A 31 -11.50 -15.96 -0.39
N SER A 32 -11.68 -17.16 0.15
CA SER A 32 -10.76 -18.27 -0.08
C SER A 32 -10.52 -18.41 -1.60
N PRO A 33 -9.28 -18.55 -2.08
CA PRO A 33 -9.02 -18.87 -3.50
C PRO A 33 -9.66 -20.20 -3.93
N TRP A 34 -10.17 -20.96 -2.96
CA TRP A 34 -10.88 -22.22 -3.15
C TRP A 34 -12.41 -22.06 -3.30
N GLY A 35 -12.95 -20.83 -3.30
CA GLY A 35 -14.38 -20.57 -3.45
C GLY A 35 -15.23 -21.27 -2.37
N ALA A 36 -16.38 -21.82 -2.78
CA ALA A 36 -17.29 -22.60 -1.92
C ALA A 36 -16.74 -24.00 -1.56
N ALA A 37 -15.63 -24.44 -2.15
CA ALA A 37 -15.07 -25.74 -1.86
C ALA A 37 -14.47 -25.77 -0.44
N ARG A 38 -14.88 -26.78 0.34
CA ARG A 38 -14.20 -27.14 1.60
C ARG A 38 -12.71 -27.36 1.29
N ARG A 39 -11.83 -26.80 2.12
CA ARG A 39 -10.35 -26.82 2.08
C ARG A 39 -9.74 -27.81 1.06
N PRO A 40 -8.80 -27.37 0.21
CA PRO A 40 -8.19 -28.23 -0.80
C PRO A 40 -7.58 -29.48 -0.16
N HIS A 41 -7.80 -30.64 -0.78
CA HIS A 41 -7.06 -31.85 -0.42
C HIS A 41 -5.57 -31.67 -0.75
N LEU A 42 -4.68 -32.28 0.04
CA LEU A 42 -3.24 -32.27 -0.21
C LEU A 42 -2.87 -32.69 -1.64
N ALA A 43 -3.67 -33.57 -2.25
CA ALA A 43 -3.53 -33.99 -3.64
C ALA A 43 -3.56 -32.82 -4.65
N ALA A 44 -4.27 -31.74 -4.35
CA ALA A 44 -4.34 -30.55 -5.22
C ALA A 44 -2.98 -29.86 -5.36
N TYR A 45 -2.09 -29.96 -4.36
CA TYR A 45 -0.76 -29.35 -4.41
C TYR A 45 0.27 -30.18 -5.20
N VAL A 46 -0.01 -31.46 -5.44
CA VAL A 46 0.84 -32.37 -6.22
C VAL A 46 0.27 -32.67 -7.60
N ALA A 47 -0.92 -32.14 -7.91
CA ALA A 47 -1.54 -32.33 -9.22
C ALA A 47 -0.65 -31.75 -10.33
N PRO A 48 -0.66 -32.39 -11.52
CA PRO A 48 -0.03 -31.81 -12.71
C PRO A 48 -0.59 -30.41 -12.98
N PRO A 49 0.20 -29.49 -13.55
CA PRO A 49 -0.30 -28.16 -13.86
C PRO A 49 -1.47 -28.19 -14.85
N ASP A 50 -2.59 -27.53 -14.52
CA ASP A 50 -3.83 -27.54 -15.32
C ASP A 50 -4.53 -26.16 -15.29
N LEU A 51 -3.94 -25.19 -16.00
CA LEU A 51 -4.48 -23.84 -16.09
C LEU A 51 -5.92 -23.83 -16.66
N ASP A 52 -6.19 -24.59 -17.72
CA ASP A 52 -7.51 -24.63 -18.35
C ASP A 52 -8.58 -25.20 -17.42
N GLY A 53 -8.24 -26.22 -16.62
CA GLY A 53 -9.11 -26.74 -15.57
C GLY A 53 -9.46 -25.70 -14.53
N HIS A 54 -8.48 -24.92 -14.08
CA HIS A 54 -8.71 -23.82 -13.13
C HIS A 54 -9.59 -22.72 -13.73
N LEU A 55 -9.36 -22.33 -14.98
CA LEU A 55 -10.17 -21.31 -15.66
C LEU A 55 -11.63 -21.74 -15.84
N ARG A 56 -11.88 -23.01 -16.21
CA ARG A 56 -13.25 -23.55 -16.28
C ARG A 56 -13.94 -23.54 -14.92
N ALA A 57 -13.23 -23.92 -13.85
CA ALA A 57 -13.79 -23.90 -12.50
C ALA A 57 -14.17 -22.47 -12.06
N ILE A 58 -13.31 -21.48 -12.37
CA ILE A 58 -13.61 -20.07 -12.14
C ILE A 58 -14.88 -19.64 -12.90
N ASP A 59 -15.04 -20.03 -14.16
CA ASP A 59 -16.20 -19.60 -14.96
C ASP A 59 -17.52 -20.18 -14.43
N VAL A 60 -17.50 -21.41 -13.91
CA VAL A 60 -18.66 -22.02 -13.23
C VAL A 60 -19.00 -21.24 -11.96
N GLU A 61 -18.00 -20.97 -11.10
CA GLU A 61 -18.18 -20.18 -9.87
C GLU A 61 -18.76 -18.78 -10.18
N ALA A 62 -18.17 -18.08 -11.16
CA ALA A 62 -18.62 -16.75 -11.55
C ALA A 62 -20.07 -16.77 -12.06
N ALA A 63 -20.45 -17.77 -12.85
CA ALA A 63 -21.82 -17.92 -13.33
C ALA A 63 -22.82 -18.20 -12.19
N GLU A 64 -22.46 -19.02 -11.21
CA GLU A 64 -23.28 -19.28 -10.01
C GLU A 64 -23.50 -18.00 -9.18
N LEU A 65 -22.52 -17.10 -9.17
CA LEU A 65 -22.60 -15.79 -8.52
C LEU A 65 -23.31 -14.72 -9.39
N GLY A 66 -23.80 -15.07 -10.58
CA GLY A 66 -24.45 -14.14 -11.51
C GLY A 66 -23.49 -13.10 -12.11
N LEU A 67 -22.19 -13.38 -12.08
CA LEU A 67 -21.15 -12.51 -12.62
C LEU A 67 -20.85 -12.87 -14.09
N LYS A 68 -20.43 -11.88 -14.86
CA LYS A 68 -20.01 -12.02 -16.26
C LYS A 68 -18.55 -11.61 -16.40
N LEU A 69 -17.80 -12.35 -17.22
CA LEU A 69 -16.43 -12.00 -17.56
C LEU A 69 -16.44 -10.66 -18.34
N GLU A 70 -15.79 -9.64 -17.79
CA GLU A 70 -15.63 -8.33 -18.44
C GLU A 70 -14.24 -8.18 -19.06
N VAL A 71 -13.21 -8.69 -18.38
CA VAL A 71 -11.79 -8.50 -18.76
C VAL A 71 -11.03 -9.81 -18.55
N GLU A 72 -10.21 -10.21 -19.52
CA GLU A 72 -9.18 -11.24 -19.37
C GLU A 72 -7.82 -10.69 -19.79
N LEU A 73 -6.82 -10.85 -18.93
CA LEU A 73 -5.43 -10.49 -19.18
C LEU A 73 -4.55 -11.72 -18.99
N ARG A 74 -3.51 -11.82 -19.81
CA ARG A 74 -2.51 -12.89 -19.77
C ARG A 74 -1.14 -12.28 -19.55
N GLY A 75 -0.33 -12.96 -18.75
CA GLY A 75 1.05 -12.60 -18.42
C GLY A 75 1.91 -13.85 -18.26
N ALA A 76 3.18 -13.66 -17.88
CA ALA A 76 4.12 -14.77 -17.66
C ALA A 76 4.73 -14.68 -16.26
N LEU A 77 4.77 -15.81 -15.56
CA LEU A 77 5.47 -15.93 -14.28
C LEU A 77 6.98 -16.06 -14.50
N PRO A 78 7.81 -15.53 -13.57
CA PRO A 78 9.26 -15.67 -13.65
C PRO A 78 9.71 -17.13 -13.57
N ARG A 79 10.97 -17.38 -13.98
CA ARG A 79 11.65 -18.68 -13.83
C ARG A 79 10.89 -19.87 -14.43
N ARG A 80 10.22 -19.67 -15.57
CA ARG A 80 9.38 -20.69 -16.23
C ARG A 80 8.20 -21.14 -15.37
N GLY A 81 7.66 -20.26 -14.51
CA GLY A 81 6.47 -20.54 -13.71
C GLY A 81 5.20 -20.79 -14.53
N GLY A 82 5.24 -20.46 -15.83
CA GLY A 82 4.13 -20.65 -16.77
C GLY A 82 3.36 -19.36 -17.02
N GLU A 83 2.22 -19.49 -17.68
CA GLU A 83 1.30 -18.39 -17.94
C GLU A 83 0.51 -18.02 -16.68
N VAL A 84 0.23 -16.74 -16.46
CA VAL A 84 -0.74 -16.28 -15.47
C VAL A 84 -1.92 -15.62 -16.18
N VAL A 85 -3.14 -15.90 -15.72
CA VAL A 85 -4.37 -15.35 -16.30
C VAL A 85 -5.14 -14.60 -15.21
N LEU A 86 -5.41 -13.33 -15.47
CA LEU A 86 -6.17 -12.43 -14.60
C LEU A 86 -7.54 -12.24 -15.24
N ARG A 87 -8.62 -12.52 -14.51
CA ARG A 87 -9.99 -12.32 -14.97
C ARG A 87 -10.74 -11.37 -14.06
N GLY A 88 -11.28 -10.31 -14.66
CA GLY A 88 -12.17 -9.35 -14.02
C GLY A 88 -13.61 -9.64 -14.41
N TYR A 89 -14.46 -9.74 -13.40
CA TYR A 89 -15.88 -10.05 -13.53
C TYR A 89 -16.72 -8.89 -13.02
N GLY A 90 -17.88 -8.68 -13.66
CA GLY A 90 -18.87 -7.69 -13.25
C GLY A 90 -20.27 -8.29 -13.18
N GLY A 91 -21.10 -7.74 -12.30
CA GLY A 91 -22.49 -8.14 -12.14
C GLY A 91 -23.27 -7.11 -11.34
N THR A 92 -24.44 -7.52 -10.85
CA THR A 92 -25.26 -6.73 -9.93
C THR A 92 -25.72 -7.59 -8.76
N ASP A 93 -25.73 -7.02 -7.55
CA ASP A 93 -26.29 -7.68 -6.38
C ASP A 93 -27.83 -7.73 -6.42
N ALA A 94 -28.44 -8.36 -5.41
CA ALA A 94 -29.89 -8.54 -5.30
C ALA A 94 -30.69 -7.22 -5.24
N ILE A 95 -30.04 -6.10 -4.99
CA ILE A 95 -30.65 -4.75 -4.91
C ILE A 95 -30.21 -3.86 -6.09
N GLY A 96 -29.61 -4.45 -7.13
CA GLY A 96 -29.28 -3.79 -8.38
C GLY A 96 -27.99 -2.96 -8.35
N ARG A 97 -27.19 -3.02 -7.28
CA ARG A 97 -25.90 -2.32 -7.23
C ARG A 97 -24.87 -3.09 -8.02
N ARG A 98 -23.96 -2.39 -8.71
CA ARG A 98 -22.84 -3.03 -9.41
C ARG A 98 -21.95 -3.77 -8.41
N THR A 99 -21.55 -4.98 -8.77
CA THR A 99 -20.54 -5.77 -8.07
C THR A 99 -19.39 -6.09 -9.02
N SER A 100 -18.21 -6.34 -8.45
CA SER A 100 -17.03 -6.74 -9.20
C SER A 100 -16.27 -7.82 -8.45
N ALA A 101 -15.61 -8.70 -9.19
CA ALA A 101 -14.74 -9.72 -8.65
C ALA A 101 -13.52 -9.91 -9.54
N VAL A 102 -12.41 -10.37 -8.96
CA VAL A 102 -11.19 -10.75 -9.67
C VAL A 102 -10.78 -12.16 -9.29
N ARG A 103 -10.32 -12.91 -10.28
CA ARG A 103 -9.67 -14.21 -10.10
C ARG A 103 -8.34 -14.18 -10.85
N VAL A 104 -7.28 -14.67 -10.20
CA VAL A 104 -5.97 -14.83 -10.83
C VAL A 104 -5.57 -16.29 -10.75
N ALA A 105 -5.32 -16.90 -11.91
CA ALA A 105 -4.99 -18.30 -12.05
C ALA A 105 -3.60 -18.49 -12.64
N THR A 106 -2.91 -19.51 -12.15
CA THR A 106 -1.65 -20.02 -12.68
C THR A 106 -1.83 -21.51 -13.01
N PRO A 107 -0.86 -22.18 -13.64
CA PRO A 107 -0.94 -23.62 -13.85
C PRO A 107 -0.99 -24.41 -12.55
N ARG A 108 -0.64 -23.80 -11.41
CA ARG A 108 -0.64 -24.44 -10.08
C ARG A 108 -1.93 -24.22 -9.29
N GLY A 109 -2.84 -23.37 -9.77
CA GLY A 109 -4.09 -23.07 -9.08
C GLY A 109 -4.51 -21.61 -9.18
N VAL A 110 -5.65 -21.32 -8.56
CA VAL A 110 -6.12 -19.95 -8.32
C VAL A 110 -5.30 -19.36 -7.18
N VAL A 111 -4.55 -18.30 -7.46
CA VAL A 111 -3.63 -17.65 -6.51
C VAL A 111 -4.21 -16.38 -5.89
N MET A 112 -5.32 -15.87 -6.45
CA MET A 112 -6.06 -14.73 -5.91
C MET A 112 -7.55 -14.86 -6.19
N ALA A 113 -8.36 -14.53 -5.19
CA ALA A 113 -9.79 -14.28 -5.34
C ALA A 113 -10.16 -13.01 -4.56
N ALA A 114 -10.67 -11.99 -5.24
CA ALA A 114 -11.17 -10.76 -4.65
C ALA A 114 -12.63 -10.57 -5.06
N GLY A 115 -13.53 -10.34 -4.10
CA GLY A 115 -14.97 -10.17 -4.37
C GLY A 115 -15.68 -11.41 -4.96
N PRO A 116 -17.00 -11.28 -5.25
CA PRO A 116 -17.81 -10.08 -5.05
C PRO A 116 -18.03 -9.80 -3.56
N LEU A 117 -18.25 -8.54 -3.19
CA LEU A 117 -18.54 -8.20 -1.79
C LEU A 117 -20.01 -8.50 -1.48
N ASP A 118 -20.26 -9.17 -0.36
CA ASP A 118 -21.62 -9.46 0.10
C ASP A 118 -22.37 -8.17 0.45
N SER A 119 -23.58 -8.04 -0.09
CA SER A 119 -24.44 -6.84 0.09
C SER A 119 -24.71 -6.45 1.55
N GLY A 120 -24.64 -7.41 2.49
CA GLY A 120 -24.93 -7.21 3.92
C GLY A 120 -23.73 -6.81 4.79
N ARG A 121 -22.48 -6.95 4.32
CA ARG A 121 -21.27 -6.71 5.13
C ARG A 121 -20.07 -6.15 4.36
N ALA A 122 -20.26 -5.76 3.10
CA ALA A 122 -19.19 -5.26 2.25
C ALA A 122 -18.44 -4.09 2.87
N ASP A 123 -17.23 -4.36 3.38
CA ASP A 123 -16.21 -3.33 3.48
C ASP A 123 -15.86 -2.88 2.06
N ARG A 124 -16.52 -1.82 1.60
CA ARG A 124 -16.36 -1.24 0.25
C ARG A 124 -15.00 -0.57 0.05
N SER A 125 -14.15 -0.53 1.09
CA SER A 125 -12.75 -0.15 0.93
C SER A 125 -11.93 -1.25 0.25
N GLN A 126 -12.41 -2.50 0.23
CA GLN A 126 -11.73 -3.59 -0.48
C GLN A 126 -11.75 -3.39 -1.99
N ALA A 127 -10.58 -3.53 -2.62
CA ALA A 127 -10.44 -3.44 -4.06
C ALA A 127 -10.85 -4.76 -4.73
N THR A 128 -11.89 -4.74 -5.56
CA THR A 128 -12.44 -5.94 -6.22
C THR A 128 -12.63 -5.78 -7.72
N GLN A 129 -12.28 -4.62 -8.28
CA GLN A 129 -12.33 -4.37 -9.72
C GLN A 129 -10.94 -4.49 -10.32
N LEU A 130 -10.77 -5.36 -11.33
CA LEU A 130 -9.53 -5.45 -12.10
C LEU A 130 -9.36 -4.21 -12.98
N ILE A 131 -8.20 -3.58 -12.91
CA ILE A 131 -7.82 -2.46 -13.78
C ILE A 131 -6.92 -2.98 -14.90
N PRO A 132 -7.41 -3.06 -16.15
CA PRO A 132 -6.64 -3.65 -17.24
C PRO A 132 -5.40 -2.85 -17.60
N SER A 133 -5.50 -1.53 -17.51
CA SER A 133 -4.42 -0.59 -17.76
C SER A 133 -4.59 0.61 -16.85
N LEU A 134 -3.49 1.01 -16.22
CA LEU A 134 -3.34 2.32 -15.62
C LEU A 134 -2.90 3.27 -16.74
N LEU A 135 -3.83 4.12 -17.16
CA LEU A 135 -3.46 5.28 -17.94
C LEU A 135 -2.73 6.26 -17.02
N PRO A 136 -1.63 6.87 -17.48
CA PRO A 136 -1.07 8.03 -16.80
C PRO A 136 -2.20 9.01 -16.53
N GLY A 137 -2.28 9.55 -15.31
CA GLY A 137 -3.28 10.57 -14.98
C GLY A 137 -3.25 11.68 -16.06
N ALA A 138 -4.42 12.16 -16.47
CA ALA A 138 -4.55 13.21 -17.48
C ALA A 138 -4.00 14.55 -16.98
N GLU A 139 -2.68 14.67 -16.88
CA GLU A 139 -2.02 15.96 -16.88
C GLU A 139 -2.20 16.54 -18.29
N PRO A 140 -2.70 17.78 -18.45
CA PRO A 140 -3.02 18.38 -19.75
C PRO A 140 -1.86 18.36 -20.76
N ASP A 141 -0.62 18.27 -20.27
CA ASP A 141 0.59 18.31 -21.09
C ASP A 141 1.27 16.93 -21.26
N ALA A 142 0.75 15.86 -20.63
CA ALA A 142 1.29 14.49 -20.75
C ALA A 142 0.74 13.75 -21.99
N THR A 143 0.74 14.41 -23.14
CA THR A 143 0.21 13.87 -24.40
C THR A 143 1.16 12.90 -25.12
N GLU A 144 2.36 12.70 -24.61
CA GLU A 144 3.28 11.67 -25.13
C GLU A 144 3.14 10.37 -24.34
N GLN A 145 2.40 9.42 -24.95
CA GLN A 145 2.61 7.96 -24.96
C GLN A 145 3.52 7.31 -23.88
N LEU A 146 3.37 7.64 -22.61
CA LEU A 146 3.78 6.73 -21.55
C LEU A 146 2.90 5.49 -21.71
N GLY A 147 3.53 4.36 -22.01
CA GLY A 147 2.85 3.11 -22.32
C GLY A 147 1.80 2.81 -21.26
N ALA A 148 0.62 2.37 -21.70
CA ALA A 148 -0.41 1.84 -20.82
C ALA A 148 0.19 0.80 -19.86
N PHE A 149 0.31 1.14 -18.57
CA PHE A 149 0.81 0.25 -17.54
C PHE A 149 -0.22 -0.85 -17.31
N ARG A 150 0.04 -2.02 -17.87
CA ARG A 150 -0.95 -3.09 -17.99
C ARG A 150 -0.90 -4.02 -16.78
N SER A 151 -2.04 -4.30 -16.15
CA SER A 151 -2.10 -5.39 -15.17
C SER A 151 -1.66 -6.72 -15.80
N GLY A 152 -0.93 -7.53 -15.04
CA GLY A 152 -0.34 -8.78 -15.48
C GLY A 152 1.05 -8.62 -16.12
N THR A 153 1.63 -7.41 -16.11
CA THR A 153 3.05 -7.17 -16.39
C THR A 153 3.78 -6.78 -15.11
N ASP A 154 5.11 -6.78 -15.15
CA ASP A 154 5.96 -6.27 -14.06
C ASP A 154 5.90 -4.74 -14.08
N LEU A 155 5.22 -4.14 -13.11
CA LEU A 155 4.99 -2.69 -13.04
C LEU A 155 6.05 -1.97 -12.20
N ASN A 156 6.79 -2.72 -11.37
CA ASN A 156 7.68 -2.17 -10.36
C ASN A 156 9.15 -2.63 -10.52
N GLY A 157 9.45 -3.43 -11.53
CA GLY A 157 10.78 -3.92 -11.88
C GLY A 157 11.27 -5.07 -11.00
N ASP A 158 10.41 -5.74 -10.23
CA ASP A 158 10.80 -6.83 -9.33
C ASP A 158 10.91 -8.20 -10.02
N GLY A 159 10.54 -8.27 -11.30
CA GLY A 159 10.58 -9.46 -12.14
C GLY A 159 9.35 -10.38 -12.02
N ALA A 160 8.32 -10.01 -11.26
CA ALA A 160 7.05 -10.71 -11.19
C ALA A 160 5.91 -9.86 -11.79
N PRO A 161 4.87 -10.49 -12.37
CA PRO A 161 3.72 -9.75 -12.86
C PRO A 161 2.87 -9.21 -11.70
N ASP A 162 2.38 -7.98 -11.83
CA ASP A 162 1.56 -7.31 -10.83
C ASP A 162 0.08 -7.26 -11.24
N VAL A 163 -0.82 -7.32 -10.26
CA VAL A 163 -2.26 -7.12 -10.44
C VAL A 163 -2.65 -5.78 -9.83
N VAL A 164 -3.32 -4.93 -10.62
CA VAL A 164 -3.88 -3.68 -10.12
C VAL A 164 -5.38 -3.84 -9.91
N LEU A 165 -5.81 -3.65 -8.67
CA LEU A 165 -7.21 -3.62 -8.28
C LEU A 165 -7.65 -2.21 -7.90
N ARG A 166 -8.95 -1.94 -8.02
CA ARG A 166 -9.58 -0.70 -7.58
C ARG A 166 -10.80 -0.97 -6.70
N ASN A 167 -10.99 -0.16 -5.66
CA ASN A 167 -12.19 -0.18 -4.82
C ASN A 167 -13.26 0.81 -5.30
N GLU A 168 -14.43 0.83 -4.66
CA GLU A 168 -15.53 1.72 -5.06
C GLU A 168 -15.19 3.22 -4.90
N ALA A 169 -14.28 3.56 -3.97
CA ALA A 169 -13.81 4.92 -3.76
C ALA A 169 -12.70 5.35 -4.75
N GLY A 170 -12.34 4.47 -5.70
CA GLY A 170 -11.32 4.71 -6.71
C GLY A 170 -9.88 4.51 -6.22
N ALA A 171 -9.67 4.03 -4.99
CA ALA A 171 -8.33 3.73 -4.50
C ALA A 171 -7.79 2.45 -5.13
N LEU A 172 -6.49 2.47 -5.46
CA LEU A 172 -5.77 1.40 -6.10
C LEU A 172 -5.09 0.49 -5.06
N GLU A 173 -5.01 -0.80 -5.37
CA GLU A 173 -4.13 -1.74 -4.70
C GLU A 173 -3.29 -2.47 -5.74
N ILE A 174 -2.00 -2.67 -5.45
CA ILE A 174 -1.09 -3.44 -6.31
C ILE A 174 -0.66 -4.71 -5.58
N TRP A 175 -0.68 -5.82 -6.30
CA TRP A 175 -0.42 -7.15 -5.79
C TRP A 175 0.63 -7.87 -6.63
N ALA A 176 1.70 -8.34 -5.98
CA ALA A 176 2.68 -9.23 -6.60
C ALA A 176 2.04 -10.59 -6.88
N VAL A 177 2.19 -11.11 -8.10
CA VAL A 177 1.76 -12.48 -8.42
C VAL A 177 2.92 -13.44 -8.40
N GLN A 178 2.82 -14.44 -7.53
CA GLN A 178 3.77 -15.53 -7.41
C GLN A 178 3.14 -16.85 -7.89
N PRO A 179 3.94 -17.89 -8.18
CA PRO A 179 3.41 -19.17 -8.65
C PRO A 179 2.40 -19.86 -7.72
N PHE A 180 2.43 -19.54 -6.43
CA PHE A 180 1.60 -20.21 -5.40
C PHE A 180 0.74 -19.24 -4.57
N GLY A 181 0.69 -17.97 -4.94
CA GLY A 181 -0.06 -16.98 -4.17
C GLY A 181 0.15 -15.56 -4.69
N THR A 182 -0.51 -14.62 -4.04
CA THR A 182 -0.28 -13.19 -4.24
C THR A 182 0.06 -12.50 -2.92
N ALA A 183 0.75 -11.37 -3.02
CA ALA A 183 1.05 -10.53 -1.87
C ALA A 183 0.75 -9.07 -2.22
N ARG A 184 -0.06 -8.40 -1.38
CA ARG A 184 -0.33 -6.97 -1.55
C ARG A 184 0.91 -6.18 -1.16
N TYR A 185 1.34 -5.23 -1.98
CA TYR A 185 2.40 -4.31 -1.59
C TYR A 185 1.87 -3.32 -0.54
N ALA A 186 2.71 -2.99 0.43
CA ALA A 186 2.44 -1.85 1.29
C ALA A 186 2.58 -0.55 0.49
N VAL A 187 1.69 0.41 0.74
CA VAL A 187 1.72 1.74 0.10
C VAL A 187 1.75 2.81 1.18
N GLU A 188 2.78 3.65 1.16
CA GLU A 188 2.97 4.77 2.08
C GLU A 188 2.73 6.10 1.36
N LEU A 189 1.47 6.53 1.36
CA LEU A 189 1.03 7.83 0.83
C LEU A 189 0.11 8.51 1.85
N ALA A 190 0.11 9.85 1.86
CA ALA A 190 -0.78 10.67 2.66
C ALA A 190 -2.24 10.64 2.15
N ALA A 191 -2.44 10.33 0.87
CA ALA A 191 -3.74 10.06 0.25
C ALA A 191 -3.76 8.64 -0.33
N PRO A 192 -4.92 7.97 -0.38
CA PRO A 192 -5.03 6.70 -1.11
C PRO A 192 -4.55 6.86 -2.56
N PRO A 193 -3.74 5.92 -3.09
CA PRO A 193 -3.32 5.96 -4.48
C PRO A 193 -4.56 5.84 -5.38
N ARG A 194 -4.70 6.70 -6.39
CA ARG A 194 -5.86 6.67 -7.30
C ARG A 194 -5.48 6.61 -8.77
N PHE A 195 -4.23 6.91 -9.07
CA PHE A 195 -3.65 6.88 -10.39
C PHE A 195 -2.16 6.60 -10.27
N ALA A 196 -1.52 6.54 -11.41
CA ALA A 196 -0.10 6.26 -11.52
C ALA A 196 0.57 7.16 -12.54
N LEU A 197 1.87 7.31 -12.40
CA LEU A 197 2.74 8.18 -13.16
C LEU A 197 4.09 7.48 -13.32
N ASP A 198 4.86 7.84 -14.34
CA ASP A 198 6.29 7.51 -14.46
C ASP A 198 7.03 8.83 -14.30
N VAL A 199 7.43 9.13 -13.06
CA VAL A 199 7.87 10.49 -12.71
C VAL A 199 9.32 10.77 -13.06
N ASP A 200 10.12 9.72 -13.28
CA ASP A 200 11.52 9.82 -13.69
C ASP A 200 11.82 9.22 -15.07
N HIS A 201 10.78 8.75 -15.78
CA HIS A 201 10.84 8.21 -17.13
C HIS A 201 11.72 6.96 -17.24
N ASP A 202 11.79 6.15 -16.18
CA ASP A 202 12.54 4.91 -16.16
C ASP A 202 11.72 3.70 -16.66
N GLY A 203 10.43 3.90 -16.95
CA GLY A 203 9.49 2.87 -17.38
C GLY A 203 8.88 2.05 -16.24
N THR A 204 9.24 2.37 -15.00
CA THR A 204 8.62 1.88 -13.77
C THR A 204 7.48 2.80 -13.38
N LEU A 205 6.51 2.24 -12.67
CA LEU A 205 5.33 2.98 -12.25
C LEU A 205 5.47 3.47 -10.81
N GLU A 206 5.27 4.78 -10.61
CA GLU A 206 4.92 5.36 -9.31
C GLU A 206 3.41 5.36 -9.09
N LEU A 207 3.02 5.16 -7.84
CA LEU A 207 1.67 5.39 -7.37
C LEU A 207 1.48 6.83 -6.90
N ALA A 208 0.33 7.43 -7.22
CA ALA A 208 0.04 8.80 -6.84
C ALA A 208 -1.37 8.98 -6.28
N GLY A 209 -1.48 9.91 -5.32
CA GLY A 209 -2.71 10.27 -4.63
C GLY A 209 -2.81 11.79 -4.46
N ARG A 210 -4.04 12.31 -4.55
CA ARG A 210 -4.35 13.73 -4.31
C ARG A 210 -5.13 13.88 -3.02
N ILE A 211 -4.73 14.82 -2.17
CA ILE A 211 -5.53 15.17 -0.99
C ILE A 211 -6.81 15.86 -1.46
N PRO A 212 -8.00 15.36 -1.09
CA PRO A 212 -9.25 15.99 -1.51
C PRO A 212 -9.37 17.40 -0.93
N VAL A 213 -9.76 18.33 -1.78
CA VAL A 213 -10.12 19.69 -1.39
C VAL A 213 -11.63 19.86 -1.53
N ALA A 214 -12.24 20.62 -0.62
CA ALA A 214 -13.67 20.89 -0.67
C ALA A 214 -14.02 21.65 -1.96
N GLU A 215 -15.17 21.33 -2.55
CA GLU A 215 -15.69 22.07 -3.68
C GLU A 215 -15.92 23.54 -3.27
N GLY A 216 -15.49 24.48 -4.12
CA GLY A 216 -15.57 25.91 -3.84
C GLY A 216 -14.52 26.46 -2.86
N ASP A 217 -13.52 25.67 -2.46
CA ASP A 217 -12.39 26.18 -1.68
C ASP A 217 -11.71 27.33 -2.44
N PRO A 218 -11.57 28.53 -1.82
CA PRO A 218 -11.10 29.69 -2.54
C PRO A 218 -9.61 29.62 -2.91
N ILE A 219 -8.83 28.75 -2.26
CA ILE A 219 -7.41 28.55 -2.56
C ILE A 219 -7.22 27.32 -3.46
N ALA A 220 -7.97 26.24 -3.21
CA ALA A 220 -7.96 25.01 -4.00
C ALA A 220 -6.54 24.48 -4.35
N PRO A 221 -5.70 24.12 -3.36
CA PRO A 221 -4.36 23.61 -3.63
C PRO A 221 -4.35 22.18 -4.16
N GLU A 222 -3.43 21.90 -5.07
CA GLU A 222 -3.20 20.55 -5.58
C GLU A 222 -2.10 19.84 -4.78
N LEU A 223 -2.48 19.27 -3.64
CA LEU A 223 -1.56 18.53 -2.78
C LEU A 223 -1.40 17.08 -3.29
N LEU A 224 -0.41 16.89 -4.16
CA LEU A 224 -0.06 15.62 -4.80
C LEU A 224 1.04 14.87 -4.01
N ASP A 225 0.80 13.61 -3.69
CA ASP A 225 1.77 12.69 -3.11
C ASP A 225 2.09 11.57 -4.10
N VAL A 226 3.36 11.18 -4.18
CA VAL A 226 3.89 10.18 -5.12
C VAL A 226 4.74 9.18 -4.35
N ALA A 227 4.59 7.89 -4.66
CA ALA A 227 5.33 6.80 -4.06
C ALA A 227 5.94 5.91 -5.13
N GLY A 228 7.27 5.79 -5.12
CA GLY A 228 8.01 4.84 -5.93
C GLY A 228 8.22 3.52 -5.21
N PHE A 229 8.51 2.46 -5.97
CA PHE A 229 8.74 1.13 -5.42
C PHE A 229 10.18 0.99 -4.90
N GLU A 230 10.35 0.79 -3.59
CA GLU A 230 11.67 0.59 -2.98
C GLU A 230 11.56 -0.37 -1.79
N GLY A 231 12.39 -1.42 -1.79
CA GLY A 231 12.45 -2.37 -0.68
C GLY A 231 11.17 -3.19 -0.48
N GLY A 232 10.46 -3.53 -1.57
CA GLY A 232 9.26 -4.37 -1.52
C GLY A 232 7.97 -3.63 -1.14
N ARG A 233 7.97 -2.30 -1.19
CA ARG A 233 6.80 -1.45 -0.92
C ARG A 233 6.82 -0.18 -1.75
N TYR A 234 5.67 0.44 -1.94
CA TYR A 234 5.57 1.79 -2.49
C TYR A 234 5.72 2.81 -1.36
N THR A 235 6.65 3.75 -1.49
CA THR A 235 6.87 4.79 -0.46
C THR A 235 7.25 6.14 -1.07
N HIS A 236 6.68 7.23 -0.54
CA HIS A 236 7.09 8.59 -0.90
C HIS A 236 8.53 8.93 -0.45
N ARG A 237 9.12 8.06 0.37
CA ARG A 237 10.52 8.16 0.79
C ARG A 237 11.48 7.55 -0.22
N GLY A 238 11.00 7.04 -1.34
CA GLY A 238 11.83 6.46 -2.38
C GLY A 238 12.73 7.49 -3.06
N GLY A 239 13.79 7.04 -3.73
CA GLY A 239 14.66 7.90 -4.54
C GLY A 239 13.89 8.75 -5.56
N ALA A 240 13.14 8.10 -6.45
CA ALA A 240 12.35 8.74 -7.51
C ALA A 240 11.30 9.72 -6.96
N ALA A 241 10.49 9.28 -5.98
CA ALA A 241 9.48 10.11 -5.32
C ALA A 241 10.07 11.37 -4.67
N ARG A 242 11.19 11.24 -3.94
CA ARG A 242 11.86 12.41 -3.34
C ARG A 242 12.41 13.36 -4.39
N ALA A 243 12.97 12.86 -5.49
CA ALA A 243 13.46 13.69 -6.58
C ALA A 243 12.31 14.47 -7.24
N PHE A 244 11.19 13.81 -7.53
CA PHE A 244 9.97 14.44 -8.03
C PHE A 244 9.49 15.57 -7.11
N HIS A 245 9.37 15.29 -5.82
CA HIS A 245 8.95 16.29 -4.83
C HIS A 245 9.96 17.43 -4.68
N ALA A 246 11.27 17.15 -4.74
CA ALA A 246 12.31 18.17 -4.68
C ALA A 246 12.22 19.14 -5.87
N ALA A 247 11.98 18.62 -7.08
CA ALA A 247 11.78 19.43 -8.28
C ALA A 247 10.55 20.34 -8.16
N ARG A 248 9.40 19.79 -7.73
CA ARG A 248 8.16 20.56 -7.52
C ARG A 248 8.30 21.61 -6.40
N ALA A 249 9.03 21.31 -5.34
CA ALA A 249 9.32 22.26 -4.26
C ALA A 249 10.14 23.47 -4.72
N GLY A 250 10.99 23.31 -5.75
CA GLY A 250 11.79 24.38 -6.34
C GLY A 250 10.97 25.39 -7.17
N GLY A 251 9.75 25.02 -7.57
CA GLY A 251 8.89 25.81 -8.44
C GLY A 251 9.39 25.88 -9.90
N PRO A 252 8.60 26.47 -10.81
CA PRO A 252 8.87 26.49 -12.26
C PRO A 252 10.11 27.28 -12.70
N GLY A 253 10.96 27.76 -11.77
CA GLY A 253 12.13 28.60 -12.05
C GLY A 253 13.48 27.99 -11.67
N ALA A 254 13.53 26.78 -11.13
CA ALA A 254 14.81 26.15 -10.77
C ALA A 254 15.69 25.81 -12.00
N GLY A 255 15.07 25.72 -13.19
CA GLY A 255 15.72 25.42 -14.47
C GLY A 255 16.02 26.65 -15.35
N GLY A 256 16.51 27.76 -14.80
CA GLY A 256 17.35 28.71 -15.53
C GLY A 256 16.86 29.35 -16.85
N GLN A 257 15.55 29.43 -17.14
CA GLN A 257 15.06 30.14 -18.33
C GLN A 257 14.20 31.35 -17.94
N GLY A 258 14.71 32.54 -18.32
CA GLY A 258 14.12 33.88 -18.34
C GLY A 258 12.90 34.17 -17.46
N LYS A 259 13.05 35.07 -16.47
CA LYS A 259 11.95 35.64 -15.66
C LYS A 259 10.77 36.07 -16.56
N PRO A 260 9.66 35.34 -16.59
CA PRO A 260 8.43 35.84 -17.20
C PRO A 260 7.96 37.01 -16.34
N LYS A 261 7.54 38.10 -16.99
CA LYS A 261 6.96 39.25 -16.30
C LYS A 261 5.61 38.82 -15.74
N GLU A 262 5.58 38.60 -14.43
CA GLU A 262 4.44 38.00 -13.72
C GLU A 262 3.25 38.99 -13.72
N PRO A 263 2.07 38.62 -14.25
CA PRO A 263 0.86 39.41 -14.07
C PRO A 263 0.47 39.47 -12.58
N GLU A 264 -0.23 40.53 -12.18
CA GLU A 264 -0.73 40.73 -10.81
C GLU A 264 -1.36 39.45 -10.27
N LYS A 265 -0.69 38.85 -9.28
CA LYS A 265 -1.08 37.57 -8.67
C LYS A 265 -2.35 37.76 -7.87
N ASP A 266 -3.42 37.11 -8.34
CA ASP A 266 -4.50 36.65 -7.48
C ASP A 266 -3.91 36.03 -6.20
N ASP A 267 -4.29 36.58 -5.04
CA ASP A 267 -3.79 36.14 -3.74
C ASP A 267 -4.07 34.66 -3.50
N ALA A 268 -5.19 34.14 -4.01
CA ALA A 268 -5.51 32.71 -3.91
C ALA A 268 -4.50 31.87 -4.71
N ALA A 269 -4.21 32.23 -5.95
CA ALA A 269 -3.19 31.55 -6.76
C ALA A 269 -1.78 31.61 -6.15
N ARG A 270 -1.41 32.73 -5.52
CA ARG A 270 -0.13 32.85 -4.79
C ARG A 270 -0.08 31.90 -3.60
N LEU A 271 -1.11 31.91 -2.74
CA LEU A 271 -1.19 31.07 -1.55
C LEU A 271 -1.26 29.58 -1.92
N ARG A 272 -1.98 29.23 -3.00
CA ARG A 272 -1.99 27.89 -3.61
C ARG A 272 -0.58 27.40 -3.87
N GLY A 273 0.20 28.15 -4.65
CA GLY A 273 1.57 27.77 -4.99
C GLY A 273 2.49 27.70 -3.76
N ALA A 274 2.27 28.53 -2.74
CA ALA A 274 3.02 28.45 -1.49
C ALA A 274 2.75 27.14 -0.73
N LEU A 275 1.46 26.76 -0.60
CA LEU A 275 1.05 25.51 0.04
C LEU A 275 1.59 24.28 -0.68
N GLU A 276 1.51 24.25 -2.02
CA GLU A 276 2.02 23.15 -2.85
C GLU A 276 3.55 23.01 -2.74
N ARG A 277 4.29 24.12 -2.78
CA ARG A 277 5.76 24.08 -2.58
C ARG A 277 6.13 23.56 -1.20
N ALA A 278 5.42 23.99 -0.16
CA ALA A 278 5.68 23.54 1.21
C ALA A 278 5.35 22.05 1.38
N TRP A 279 4.23 21.58 0.82
CA TRP A 279 3.87 20.16 0.76
C TRP A 279 4.97 19.31 0.13
N HIS A 280 5.41 19.69 -1.07
CA HIS A 280 6.47 18.98 -1.76
C HIS A 280 7.83 19.10 -1.07
N ALA A 281 8.12 20.22 -0.41
CA ALA A 281 9.34 20.36 0.40
C ALA A 281 9.38 19.34 1.54
N LEU A 282 8.26 19.12 2.23
CA LEU A 282 8.16 18.12 3.30
C LEU A 282 8.36 16.70 2.76
N LEU A 283 7.68 16.33 1.68
CA LEU A 283 7.79 14.99 1.09
C LEU A 283 9.17 14.73 0.46
N ALA A 284 9.85 15.78 -0.01
CA ALA A 284 11.25 15.72 -0.44
C ALA A 284 12.23 15.50 0.74
N GLY A 285 11.76 15.49 1.98
CA GLY A 285 12.57 15.30 3.18
C GLY A 285 13.23 16.58 3.72
N ARG A 286 12.78 17.77 3.30
CA ARG A 286 13.27 19.02 3.91
C ARG A 286 12.78 19.15 5.36
N PRO A 287 13.52 19.84 6.25
CA PRO A 287 13.10 20.03 7.64
C PRO A 287 11.73 20.70 7.73
N ALA A 288 10.81 20.10 8.50
CA ALA A 288 9.45 20.60 8.59
C ALA A 288 9.35 22.04 9.12
N ALA A 289 10.22 22.40 10.06
CA ALA A 289 10.29 23.76 10.58
C ALA A 289 10.60 24.80 9.50
N GLU A 290 11.46 24.47 8.52
CA GLU A 290 11.81 25.37 7.43
C GLU A 290 10.64 25.56 6.47
N ALA A 291 10.01 24.46 6.03
CA ALA A 291 8.87 24.50 5.11
C ALA A 291 7.66 25.24 5.71
N LEU A 292 7.35 25.00 6.99
CA LEU A 292 6.24 25.67 7.67
C LEU A 292 6.56 27.14 7.98
N ALA A 293 7.80 27.48 8.34
CA ALA A 293 8.19 28.87 8.54
C ALA A 293 8.11 29.70 7.25
N ALA A 294 8.29 29.08 6.08
CA ALA A 294 8.06 29.75 4.80
C ALA A 294 6.57 30.11 4.61
N LEU A 295 5.64 29.18 4.92
CA LEU A 295 4.20 29.44 4.88
C LEU A 295 3.77 30.52 5.89
N ASP A 296 4.36 30.52 7.08
CA ASP A 296 4.02 31.51 8.13
C ASP A 296 4.37 32.95 7.77
N ARG A 297 5.24 33.15 6.78
CA ARG A 297 5.61 34.48 6.27
C ARG A 297 4.73 34.96 5.12
N GLU A 298 3.88 34.11 4.55
CA GLU A 298 3.01 34.50 3.45
C GLU A 298 1.97 35.52 3.94
N PRO A 299 1.79 36.67 3.26
CA PRO A 299 0.70 37.58 3.58
C PRO A 299 -0.62 36.92 3.20
N VAL A 300 -1.55 36.80 4.16
CA VAL A 300 -2.86 36.16 3.94
C VAL A 300 -3.98 37.19 4.08
N PRO A 301 -4.70 37.52 2.99
CA PRO A 301 -5.86 38.41 3.05
C PRO A 301 -6.93 37.87 4.01
N PRO A 302 -7.68 38.74 4.71
CA PRO A 302 -8.70 38.32 5.68
C PRO A 302 -9.66 37.25 5.14
N ALA A 303 -10.09 37.38 3.88
CA ALA A 303 -11.03 36.46 3.23
C ALA A 303 -10.47 35.03 3.01
N LEU A 304 -9.15 34.84 3.04
CA LEU A 304 -8.49 33.56 2.76
C LEU A 304 -7.88 32.91 4.02
N ARG A 305 -7.94 33.57 5.19
CA ARG A 305 -7.25 33.11 6.41
C ARG A 305 -7.69 31.73 6.89
N GLU A 306 -8.99 31.48 6.90
CA GLU A 306 -9.55 30.22 7.38
C GLU A 306 -9.14 29.05 6.46
N ALA A 307 -9.36 29.19 5.16
CA ALA A 307 -8.96 28.19 4.16
C ALA A 307 -7.43 27.94 4.21
N PHE A 308 -6.62 29.00 4.26
CA PHE A 308 -5.17 28.89 4.35
C PHE A 308 -4.73 28.15 5.63
N ALA A 309 -5.32 28.49 6.78
CA ALA A 309 -5.01 27.83 8.05
C ALA A 309 -5.35 26.33 8.01
N ALA A 310 -6.49 25.95 7.41
CA ALA A 310 -6.88 24.57 7.23
C ALA A 310 -5.88 23.79 6.35
N HIS A 311 -5.47 24.36 5.21
CA HIS A 311 -4.48 23.72 4.33
C HIS A 311 -3.08 23.68 4.95
N ARG A 312 -2.66 24.73 5.65
CA ARG A 312 -1.40 24.72 6.41
C ARG A 312 -1.39 23.60 7.45
N ALA A 313 -2.50 23.35 8.14
CA ALA A 313 -2.61 22.24 9.08
C ALA A 313 -2.49 20.87 8.38
N ARG A 314 -3.08 20.72 7.19
CA ARG A 314 -2.91 19.50 6.36
C ARG A 314 -1.45 19.30 5.93
N VAL A 315 -0.79 20.36 5.46
CA VAL A 315 0.64 20.34 5.10
C VAL A 315 1.49 19.93 6.31
N ALA A 316 1.23 20.51 7.49
CA ALA A 316 1.93 20.13 8.72
C ALA A 316 1.71 18.65 9.10
N GLY A 317 0.52 18.09 8.83
CA GLY A 317 0.21 16.68 9.08
C GLY A 317 0.97 15.69 8.18
N ALA A 318 1.50 16.13 7.04
CA ALA A 318 2.31 15.29 6.15
C ALA A 318 3.78 15.19 6.58
N ALA A 319 4.22 16.00 7.54
CA ALA A 319 5.58 15.90 8.06
C ALA A 319 5.82 14.50 8.63
N PRO A 320 6.88 13.79 8.23
CA PRO A 320 7.18 12.49 8.79
C PRO A 320 7.32 12.62 10.30
N ALA A 321 6.70 11.71 11.05
CA ALA A 321 6.90 11.63 12.49
C ALA A 321 8.41 11.62 12.76
N SER A 322 8.88 12.57 13.57
CA SER A 322 10.31 12.74 13.83
C SER A 322 10.88 11.40 14.31
N PRO A 323 11.90 10.84 13.64
CA PRO A 323 12.40 9.50 13.95
C PRO A 323 12.94 9.39 15.39
N GLY A 324 13.23 10.51 16.05
CA GLY A 324 13.66 10.58 17.46
C GLY A 324 12.54 10.50 18.51
N GLY A 325 11.27 10.35 18.11
CA GLY A 325 10.13 10.28 19.03
C GLY A 325 9.65 8.85 19.33
N ALA A 326 10.19 7.83 18.65
CA ALA A 326 10.00 6.46 19.13
C ALA A 326 10.65 6.41 20.51
N PRO A 327 9.90 6.08 21.59
CA PRO A 327 10.52 5.91 22.89
C PRO A 327 11.66 4.93 22.65
N ALA A 328 12.90 5.35 22.97
CA ALA A 328 14.02 4.44 22.97
C ALA A 328 13.50 3.18 23.65
N LEU A 329 13.43 2.06 22.91
CA LEU A 329 13.17 0.77 23.51
C LEU A 329 14.26 0.68 24.57
N GLU A 330 13.88 0.95 25.84
CA GLU A 330 14.79 0.87 26.96
C GLU A 330 15.36 -0.53 26.85
N GLU A 331 16.63 -0.62 26.46
CA GLU A 331 17.34 -1.88 26.54
C GLU A 331 17.06 -2.39 27.95
N PRO A 332 16.53 -3.62 28.09
CA PRO A 332 16.03 -4.10 29.36
C PRO A 332 17.12 -3.93 30.41
N ARG A 333 16.93 -2.96 31.32
CA ARG A 333 17.87 -2.68 32.40
C ARG A 333 18.05 -3.99 33.15
N GLY A 334 19.26 -4.53 33.05
CA GLY A 334 19.63 -5.77 33.74
C GLY A 334 19.25 -5.67 35.22
N PRO A 335 18.75 -6.76 35.82
CA PRO A 335 18.20 -6.71 37.16
C PRO A 335 19.23 -6.21 38.16
N SER A 336 18.89 -5.12 38.85
CA SER A 336 19.62 -4.57 39.98
C SER A 336 19.85 -5.64 41.04
N ARG A 337 21.12 -5.83 41.44
CA ARG A 337 21.55 -6.74 42.51
C ARG A 337 20.98 -6.28 43.84
N ALA A 338 19.79 -6.75 44.21
CA ALA A 338 19.25 -6.61 45.56
C ALA A 338 19.39 -7.94 46.34
N GLY A 339 19.96 -7.80 47.54
CA GLY A 339 20.13 -8.73 48.67
C GLY A 339 19.65 -10.17 48.54
N ALA A 340 20.58 -11.11 48.72
CA ALA A 340 20.29 -12.52 48.94
C ALA A 340 19.82 -12.77 50.39
N PRO A 341 18.68 -13.47 50.62
CA PRO A 341 18.34 -13.99 51.94
C PRO A 341 18.97 -15.39 52.14
N THR A 342 19.52 -15.58 53.34
CA THR A 342 20.08 -16.82 53.88
C THR A 342 19.02 -17.91 53.94
N ARG A 343 19.34 -19.13 53.46
CA ARG A 343 18.45 -20.30 53.50
C ARG A 343 18.99 -21.36 54.48
N PRO A 344 18.14 -22.00 55.30
CA PRO A 344 18.59 -23.00 56.26
C PRO A 344 18.81 -24.38 55.62
N GLN A 345 19.72 -25.15 56.22
CA GLN A 345 20.06 -26.52 55.90
C GLN A 345 19.10 -27.53 56.54
N GLY A 346 18.88 -28.65 55.84
CA GLY A 346 18.23 -29.88 56.32
C GLY A 346 17.34 -30.46 55.22
N ALA A 347 17.25 -31.77 54.98
CA ALA A 347 18.02 -32.93 55.41
C ALA A 347 17.88 -33.98 54.28
N SER A 348 18.89 -34.85 54.13
CA SER A 348 18.85 -36.05 53.28
C SER A 348 17.88 -37.07 53.83
N GLU A 349 17.01 -37.63 52.98
CA GLU A 349 16.50 -38.99 53.16
C GLU A 349 16.62 -39.75 51.84
N THR A 350 17.26 -40.91 51.94
CA THR A 350 17.50 -41.92 50.91
C THR A 350 16.34 -42.93 50.98
N PRO A 351 15.72 -43.37 49.87
CA PRO A 351 14.80 -44.49 49.93
C PRO A 351 15.55 -45.79 49.66
N ASP A 352 15.31 -46.71 50.59
CA ASP A 352 15.78 -48.09 50.60
C ASP A 352 15.04 -48.94 49.56
N ARG A 353 15.74 -49.94 49.03
CA ARG A 353 15.27 -50.86 48.00
C ARG A 353 14.32 -51.92 48.58
N ARG A 354 13.19 -52.16 47.91
CA ARG A 354 12.67 -53.51 47.63
C ARG A 354 12.04 -53.53 46.24
#